data_AF-A0A1D6LXK4-F1
#
_entry.id   AF-A0A1D6LXK4-F1
#
_cell.length_a   1.000
_cell.length_b   1.000
_cell.length_c   1.000
_cell.angle_alpha   90.00
_cell.angle_beta   90.00
_cell.angle_gamma   90.00
#
_symmetry.space_group_name_H-M   'P 1'
#
loop_
_entity.id
_entity.type
_entity.pdbx_description
1 polymer ?
#
loop_
_entity_poly.entity_id
_entity_poly.type
_entity_poly.pdbx_seq_one_letter_code
_entity_poly.pdbx_strand_id
1 'polypeptide(L)'
;MQVPVGFLGKLWSFVSFVPFFVLLLLLGSIKAALVGPVTASIVFFGSSAVIIGLWPAHFIWTYYCVLKTERIGLQLKILTGLLLPLPLLLLPVLASIGSLLGGTGYGVCVPLMATFEAVGEGVTDKLTHCFTDGTVSAMAGACTVVRDVTDFCFHSYFSFMDDLIDKMGDNEEAPLDIKLSYLPRSMVVALIAVPVDVLLISAVALWKSPCMLFKGWQRLCEDLVGREGPFLETVCVPFAGLAIVLWPLAVIGGLLASFFSSFFFGFRAGLVAYQEASFQMGLAYMISAVAIFDEYTNDLLYLREGSCLPRPKYRRADIMRECETEPAERQQTGHHKHRRTLPRSKTFMQTVQRLRPIQIWDWFFRSCELNGRILLSEGLITAQDMEQYITNGKCKKLDTKLPCWCIFQCLLRSANSDSDGLVICMWFCTQHHHCPCSIFLFSLTCFL
;
A
#
# COMPACT_ATOMS: atom_id res chain seq x y z
N MET A 1 37.09 6.47 -22.84
CA MET A 1 36.85 6.52 -24.31
C MET A 1 36.00 7.75 -24.59
N GLN A 2 36.42 8.64 -25.48
CA GLN A 2 35.61 9.79 -25.90
C GLN A 2 34.46 9.28 -26.78
N VAL A 3 33.22 9.46 -26.32
CA VAL A 3 32.00 9.00 -27.00
C VAL A 3 31.49 10.12 -27.93
N PRO A 4 31.06 9.83 -29.17
CA PRO A 4 30.60 10.85 -30.09
C PRO A 4 29.30 11.48 -29.60
N VAL A 5 29.23 12.81 -29.69
CA VAL A 5 28.08 13.64 -29.33
C VAL A 5 26.98 13.45 -30.40
N GLY A 6 26.13 12.44 -30.24
CA GLY A 6 25.03 12.15 -31.17
C GLY A 6 24.24 10.89 -30.79
N PHE A 7 23.03 10.74 -31.36
CA PHE A 7 22.13 9.59 -31.14
C PHE A 7 22.83 8.23 -31.37
N LEU A 8 23.73 8.14 -32.36
CA LEU A 8 24.56 6.94 -32.60
C LEU A 8 25.55 6.66 -31.46
N GLY A 9 26.13 7.69 -30.85
CA GLY A 9 27.03 7.52 -29.69
C GLY A 9 26.30 7.02 -28.46
N LYS A 10 25.05 7.50 -28.23
CA LYS A 10 24.16 6.98 -27.19
C LYS A 10 23.76 5.53 -27.44
N LEU A 11 23.39 5.19 -28.67
CA LEU A 11 23.03 3.82 -29.05
C LEU A 11 24.22 2.87 -28.88
N TRP A 12 25.43 3.30 -29.24
CA TRP A 12 26.65 2.51 -29.07
C TRP A 12 27.03 2.31 -27.60
N SER A 13 26.90 3.35 -26.77
CA SER A 13 27.09 3.24 -25.31
C SER A 13 26.10 2.26 -24.69
N PHE A 14 24.83 2.33 -25.11
CA PHE A 14 23.79 1.40 -24.65
C PHE A 14 24.09 -0.05 -25.04
N VAL A 15 24.41 -0.31 -26.32
CA VAL A 15 24.77 -1.64 -26.82
C VAL A 15 26.01 -2.19 -26.11
N SER A 16 26.99 -1.33 -25.79
CA SER A 16 28.18 -1.73 -25.03
C SER A 16 27.89 -2.02 -23.55
N PHE A 17 26.80 -1.48 -22.99
CA PHE A 17 26.39 -1.71 -21.59
C PHE A 17 25.58 -3.01 -21.42
N VAL A 18 24.82 -3.44 -22.43
CA VAL A 18 24.05 -4.70 -22.41
C VAL A 18 24.86 -5.92 -21.96
N PRO A 19 26.05 -6.23 -22.51
CA PRO A 19 26.81 -7.41 -22.08
C PRO A 19 27.27 -7.30 -20.61
N PHE A 20 27.58 -6.09 -20.13
CA PHE A 20 27.91 -5.86 -18.72
C PHE A 20 26.69 -6.10 -17.82
N PHE A 21 25.52 -5.57 -18.20
CA PHE A 21 24.27 -5.81 -17.48
C PHE A 21 23.90 -7.30 -17.45
N VAL A 22 24.02 -8.02 -18.57
CA VAL A 22 23.76 -9.46 -18.64
C VAL A 22 24.71 -10.25 -17.74
N LEU A 23 25.99 -9.87 -17.70
CA LEU A 23 26.97 -10.48 -16.79
C LEU A 23 26.57 -10.26 -15.32
N LEU A 24 26.17 -9.05 -14.95
CA LEU A 24 25.68 -8.75 -13.60
C LEU A 24 24.42 -9.52 -13.25
N LEU A 25 23.47 -9.61 -14.18
CA LEU A 25 22.25 -10.38 -14.01
C LEU A 25 22.55 -11.86 -13.81
N LEU A 26 23.48 -12.44 -14.59
CA LEU A 26 23.94 -13.82 -14.43
C LEU A 26 24.61 -14.02 -13.06
N LEU A 27 25.50 -13.12 -12.67
CA LEU A 27 26.20 -13.19 -11.38
C LEU A 27 25.22 -13.11 -10.21
N GLY A 28 24.29 -12.15 -10.27
CA GLY A 28 23.20 -12.00 -9.31
C GLY A 28 22.27 -13.21 -9.29
N SER A 29 21.98 -13.82 -10.44
CA SER A 29 21.17 -15.03 -10.53
C SER A 29 21.87 -16.24 -9.91
N ILE A 30 23.17 -16.40 -10.13
CA ILE A 30 23.97 -17.46 -9.49
C ILE A 30 24.00 -17.25 -7.97
N LYS A 31 24.19 -16.01 -7.52
CA LYS A 31 24.16 -15.67 -6.10
C LYS A 31 22.78 -15.94 -5.48
N ALA A 32 21.71 -15.53 -6.15
CA ALA A 32 20.34 -15.82 -5.74
C ALA A 32 20.06 -17.34 -5.70
N ALA A 33 20.60 -18.11 -6.64
CA ALA A 33 20.46 -19.57 -6.63
C ALA A 33 21.20 -20.24 -5.46
N LEU A 34 22.29 -19.65 -4.98
CA LEU A 34 23.08 -20.18 -3.86
C LEU A 34 22.57 -19.72 -2.49
N VAL A 35 22.31 -18.41 -2.34
CA VAL A 35 21.91 -17.79 -1.06
C VAL A 35 20.38 -17.81 -0.88
N GLY A 36 19.64 -17.70 -1.98
CA GLY A 36 18.17 -17.62 -1.98
C GLY A 36 17.47 -18.82 -1.34
N PRO A 37 17.87 -20.08 -1.60
CA PRO A 37 17.28 -21.23 -0.92
C PRO A 37 17.47 -21.18 0.60
N VAL A 38 18.62 -20.68 1.08
CA VAL A 38 18.92 -20.57 2.50
C VAL A 38 18.04 -19.50 3.15
N THR A 39 17.99 -18.30 2.58
CA THR A 39 17.17 -17.20 3.11
C THR A 39 15.67 -17.50 3.00
N ALA A 40 15.22 -18.09 1.90
CA ALA A 40 13.84 -18.54 1.73
C ALA A 40 13.45 -19.60 2.76
N SER A 41 14.36 -20.55 3.06
CA SER A 41 14.14 -21.57 4.09
C SER A 41 14.03 -20.94 5.48
N ILE A 42 14.91 -19.99 5.83
CA ILE A 42 14.84 -19.27 7.12
C ILE A 42 13.48 -18.58 7.28
N VAL A 43 13.02 -17.83 6.26
CA VAL A 43 11.72 -17.15 6.31
C VAL A 43 10.58 -18.17 6.37
N PHE A 44 10.57 -19.18 5.49
CA PHE A 44 9.49 -20.15 5.43
C PHE A 44 9.34 -20.95 6.72
N PHE A 45 10.42 -21.58 7.20
CA PHE A 45 10.39 -22.39 8.42
C PHE A 45 10.22 -21.53 9.67
N GLY A 46 10.88 -20.37 9.73
CA GLY A 46 10.75 -19.45 10.85
C GLY A 46 9.32 -18.92 11.00
N SER A 47 8.74 -18.36 9.94
CA SER A 47 7.37 -17.87 9.96
C SER A 47 6.36 -18.99 10.19
N SER A 48 6.51 -20.15 9.53
CA SER A 48 5.58 -21.28 9.73
C SER A 48 5.64 -21.84 11.15
N ALA A 49 6.83 -21.93 11.76
CA ALA A 49 6.97 -22.38 13.15
C ALA A 49 6.27 -21.43 14.13
N VAL A 50 6.40 -20.12 13.94
CA VAL A 50 5.71 -19.10 14.74
C VAL A 50 4.20 -19.21 14.57
N ILE A 51 3.71 -19.29 13.32
CA ILE A 51 2.28 -19.41 13.02
C ILE A 51 1.69 -20.67 13.65
N ILE A 52 2.32 -21.84 13.44
CA ILE A 52 1.83 -23.13 13.96
C ILE A 52 1.93 -23.16 15.49
N GLY A 53 3.01 -22.63 16.07
CA GLY A 53 3.22 -22.62 17.52
C GLY A 53 2.24 -21.73 18.27
N LEU A 54 1.92 -20.55 17.74
CA LEU A 54 0.96 -19.63 18.33
C LEU A 54 -0.49 -19.91 17.95
N TRP A 55 -0.73 -20.72 16.92
CA TRP A 55 -2.07 -21.00 16.42
C TRP A 55 -3.05 -21.48 17.50
N PRO A 56 -2.71 -22.41 18.43
CA PRO A 56 -3.61 -22.79 19.50
C PRO A 56 -3.95 -21.64 20.45
N ALA A 57 -2.97 -20.79 20.75
CA ALA A 57 -3.18 -19.62 21.61
C ALA A 57 -4.10 -18.60 20.93
N HIS A 58 -3.86 -18.29 19.66
CA HIS A 58 -4.75 -17.45 18.84
C HIS A 58 -6.15 -18.03 18.75
N PHE A 59 -6.28 -19.33 18.52
CA PHE A 59 -7.57 -20.02 18.43
C PHE A 59 -8.39 -19.86 19.72
N ILE A 60 -7.78 -20.17 20.86
CA ILE A 60 -8.43 -20.09 22.17
C ILE A 60 -8.75 -18.63 22.53
N TRP A 61 -7.79 -17.72 22.33
CA TRP A 61 -7.97 -16.30 22.64
C TRP A 61 -9.09 -15.69 21.79
N THR A 62 -9.15 -16.02 20.50
CA THR A 62 -10.24 -15.57 19.62
C THR A 62 -11.60 -15.99 20.14
N TYR A 63 -11.73 -17.27 20.48
CA TYR A 63 -12.99 -17.80 20.93
C TYR A 63 -13.41 -17.14 22.26
N TYR A 64 -12.45 -16.95 23.17
CA TYR A 64 -12.67 -16.24 24.42
C TYR A 64 -13.13 -14.79 24.20
N CYS A 65 -12.47 -14.03 23.33
CA CYS A 65 -12.82 -12.64 23.03
C CYS A 65 -14.23 -12.52 22.45
N VAL A 66 -14.58 -13.38 21.49
CA VAL A 66 -15.91 -13.40 20.85
C VAL A 66 -17.02 -13.77 21.84
N LEU A 67 -16.77 -14.68 22.77
CA LEU A 67 -17.76 -15.02 23.80
C LEU A 67 -17.93 -13.88 24.83
N LYS A 68 -16.83 -13.24 25.22
CA LYS A 68 -16.81 -12.23 26.28
C LYS A 68 -17.27 -10.85 25.83
N THR A 69 -17.01 -10.45 24.58
CA THR A 69 -17.31 -9.10 24.09
C THR A 69 -18.78 -8.73 24.32
N GLU A 70 -19.02 -7.54 24.88
CA GLU A 70 -20.36 -6.97 25.07
C GLU A 70 -20.86 -6.26 23.80
N ARG A 71 -19.99 -6.08 22.80
CA ARG A 71 -20.30 -5.40 21.53
C ARG A 71 -21.22 -6.22 20.62
N ILE A 72 -21.29 -7.53 20.82
CA ILE A 72 -21.96 -8.47 19.91
C ILE A 72 -23.20 -9.07 20.58
N GLY A 73 -24.37 -9.00 19.93
CA GLY A 73 -25.60 -9.64 20.40
C GLY A 73 -25.52 -11.18 20.48
N LEU A 74 -26.33 -11.80 21.35
CA LEU A 74 -26.29 -13.24 21.65
C LEU A 74 -26.39 -14.12 20.38
N GLN A 75 -27.27 -13.77 19.46
CA GLN A 75 -27.48 -14.52 18.22
C GLN A 75 -26.25 -14.47 17.31
N LEU A 76 -25.58 -13.32 17.26
CA LEU A 76 -24.34 -13.16 16.48
C LEU A 76 -23.16 -13.86 17.16
N LYS A 77 -23.13 -13.97 18.49
CA LYS A 77 -22.13 -14.80 19.20
C LYS A 77 -22.23 -16.26 18.80
N ILE A 78 -23.45 -16.83 18.77
CA ILE A 78 -23.68 -18.23 18.38
C ILE A 78 -23.26 -18.45 16.93
N LEU A 79 -23.70 -17.57 16.02
CA LEU A 79 -23.36 -17.70 14.60
C LEU A 79 -21.86 -17.51 14.34
N THR A 80 -21.25 -16.51 14.98
CA THR A 80 -19.80 -16.28 14.88
C THR A 80 -19.06 -17.48 15.44
N GLY A 81 -19.44 -18.00 16.61
CA GLY A 81 -18.82 -19.19 17.20
C GLY A 81 -18.87 -20.41 16.27
N LEU A 82 -19.94 -20.57 15.47
CA LEU A 82 -20.05 -21.66 14.49
C LEU A 82 -19.20 -21.40 13.23
N LEU A 83 -19.12 -20.16 12.76
CA LEU A 83 -18.43 -19.81 11.51
C LEU A 83 -16.93 -19.57 11.70
N LEU A 84 -16.51 -19.07 12.86
CA LEU A 84 -15.14 -18.69 13.23
C LEU A 84 -14.08 -19.80 13.12
N PRO A 85 -14.39 -21.10 13.35
CA PRO A 85 -13.42 -22.18 13.13
C PRO A 85 -12.92 -22.23 11.68
N LEU A 86 -13.77 -21.89 10.71
CA LEU A 86 -13.41 -21.93 9.29
C LEU A 86 -12.26 -20.95 8.93
N PRO A 87 -12.36 -19.64 9.18
CA PRO A 87 -11.24 -18.72 8.94
C PRO A 87 -10.05 -19.01 9.84
N LEU A 88 -10.23 -19.45 11.08
CA LEU A 88 -9.13 -19.80 11.99
C LEU A 88 -8.30 -21.00 11.52
N LEU A 89 -8.92 -21.96 10.82
CA LEU A 89 -8.24 -23.10 10.20
C LEU A 89 -7.63 -22.73 8.84
N LEU A 90 -8.29 -21.84 8.10
CA LEU A 90 -7.87 -21.40 6.78
C LEU A 90 -6.67 -20.43 6.84
N LEU A 91 -6.62 -19.56 7.85
CA LEU A 91 -5.60 -18.51 7.98
C LEU A 91 -4.16 -19.05 8.09
N PRO A 92 -3.84 -20.08 8.91
CA PRO A 92 -2.51 -20.67 8.93
C PRO A 92 -2.08 -21.22 7.57
N VAL A 93 -2.99 -21.84 6.83
CA VAL A 93 -2.70 -22.39 5.50
C VAL A 93 -2.34 -21.26 4.52
N LEU A 94 -3.14 -20.19 4.48
CA LEU A 94 -2.80 -19.02 3.66
C LEU A 94 -1.50 -18.35 4.11
N ALA A 95 -1.27 -18.26 5.42
CA ALA A 95 -0.06 -17.65 5.96
C ALA A 95 1.20 -18.47 5.64
N SER A 96 1.11 -19.80 5.62
CA SER A 96 2.19 -20.68 5.14
C SER A 96 2.47 -20.51 3.65
N ILE A 97 1.41 -20.42 2.81
CA ILE A 97 1.57 -20.14 1.38
C ILE A 97 2.20 -18.76 1.16
N GLY A 98 1.74 -17.75 1.90
CA GLY A 98 2.29 -16.39 1.88
C GLY A 98 3.75 -16.37 2.32
N SER A 99 4.12 -17.14 3.34
CA SER A 99 5.51 -17.26 3.82
C SER A 99 6.41 -17.94 2.79
N LEU A 100 5.89 -18.94 2.05
CA LEU A 100 6.62 -19.60 0.97
C LEU A 100 6.86 -18.64 -0.19
N LEU A 101 5.81 -17.95 -0.65
CA LEU A 101 5.90 -16.99 -1.75
C LEU A 101 6.77 -15.78 -1.37
N GLY A 102 6.57 -15.22 -0.18
CA GLY A 102 7.32 -14.09 0.35
C GLY A 102 8.79 -14.44 0.61
N GLY A 103 9.06 -15.61 1.21
CA GLY A 103 10.42 -16.11 1.41
C GLY A 103 11.15 -16.36 0.10
N THR A 104 10.48 -16.95 -0.90
CA THR A 104 11.04 -17.15 -2.25
C THR A 104 11.33 -15.80 -2.93
N GLY A 105 10.37 -14.87 -2.88
CA GLY A 105 10.54 -13.53 -3.44
C GLY A 105 11.68 -12.77 -2.79
N TYR A 106 11.76 -12.78 -1.46
CA TYR A 106 12.86 -12.18 -0.71
C TYR A 106 14.21 -12.82 -1.05
N GLY A 107 14.28 -14.16 -1.10
CA GLY A 107 15.51 -14.89 -1.39
C GLY A 107 16.02 -14.71 -2.82
N VAL A 108 15.16 -14.36 -3.77
CA VAL A 108 15.58 -14.03 -5.15
C VAL A 108 15.91 -12.53 -5.27
N CYS A 109 15.02 -11.65 -4.81
CA CYS A 109 15.15 -10.21 -5.03
C CYS A 109 16.29 -9.58 -4.23
N VAL A 110 16.50 -9.96 -2.96
CA VAL A 110 17.51 -9.31 -2.11
C VAL A 110 18.93 -9.60 -2.59
N PRO A 111 19.33 -10.85 -2.87
CA PRO A 111 20.66 -11.12 -3.42
C PRO A 111 20.88 -10.48 -4.80
N LEU A 112 19.85 -10.44 -5.65
CA LEU A 112 19.92 -9.74 -6.95
C LEU A 112 20.20 -8.24 -6.75
N MET A 113 19.42 -7.55 -5.92
CA MET A 113 19.62 -6.11 -5.65
C MET A 113 21.00 -5.83 -5.06
N ALA A 114 21.47 -6.65 -4.12
CA ALA A 114 22.79 -6.51 -3.53
C ALA A 114 23.93 -6.64 -4.56
N THR A 115 23.78 -7.47 -5.61
CA THR A 115 24.80 -7.55 -6.67
C THR A 115 24.87 -6.29 -7.54
N PHE A 116 23.72 -5.64 -7.78
CA PHE A 116 23.69 -4.39 -8.53
C PHE A 116 24.21 -3.20 -7.71
N GLU A 117 23.95 -3.18 -6.40
CA GLU A 117 24.45 -2.17 -5.47
C GLU A 117 25.98 -2.22 -5.33
N ALA A 118 26.54 -3.41 -5.10
CA ALA A 118 27.98 -3.61 -4.90
C ALA A 118 28.86 -3.17 -6.10
N VAL A 119 28.27 -3.07 -7.30
CA VAL A 119 28.98 -2.66 -8.53
C VAL A 119 28.99 -1.14 -8.70
N GLY A 120 28.04 -0.44 -8.09
CA GLY A 120 27.99 1.03 -8.07
C GLY A 120 29.12 1.67 -7.26
N GLU A 121 29.70 0.95 -6.31
CA GLU A 121 30.69 1.49 -5.35
C GLU A 121 32.15 1.50 -5.84
N GLY A 122 32.45 1.06 -7.06
CA GLY A 122 33.76 1.31 -7.69
C GLY A 122 34.97 0.62 -7.06
N VAL A 123 34.79 -0.49 -6.32
CA VAL A 123 35.85 -1.19 -5.58
C VAL A 123 36.75 -2.06 -6.49
N THR A 124 38.01 -2.28 -6.09
CA THR A 124 39.08 -2.92 -6.87
C THR A 124 38.98 -4.45 -6.99
N ASP A 125 38.45 -5.17 -6.00
CA ASP A 125 38.22 -6.63 -6.03
C ASP A 125 36.74 -6.97 -6.33
N LYS A 126 36.33 -6.75 -7.57
CA LYS A 126 34.91 -6.73 -7.96
C LYS A 126 34.16 -8.06 -7.80
N LEU A 127 34.82 -9.20 -8.02
CA LEU A 127 34.12 -10.51 -8.09
C LEU A 127 33.90 -11.15 -6.71
N THR A 128 34.92 -11.18 -5.87
CA THR A 128 34.83 -11.69 -4.49
C THR A 128 33.93 -10.82 -3.66
N HIS A 129 34.08 -9.49 -3.73
CA HIS A 129 33.22 -8.55 -3.01
C HIS A 129 31.76 -8.66 -3.43
N CYS A 130 31.45 -8.79 -4.73
CA CYS A 130 30.07 -8.95 -5.20
C CYS A 130 29.39 -10.23 -4.68
N PHE A 131 30.16 -11.29 -4.40
CA PHE A 131 29.67 -12.55 -3.87
C PHE A 131 29.53 -12.57 -2.34
N THR A 132 30.56 -12.11 -1.62
CA THR A 132 30.58 -12.15 -0.15
C THR A 132 29.72 -11.05 0.45
N ASP A 133 29.70 -9.88 -0.17
CA ASP A 133 28.99 -8.72 0.34
C ASP A 133 27.50 -8.87 0.11
N GLY A 134 26.67 -8.50 1.09
CA GLY A 134 25.22 -8.70 1.00
C GLY A 134 24.70 -10.10 1.39
N THR A 135 25.54 -11.13 1.51
CA THR A 135 25.08 -12.50 1.84
C THR A 135 24.72 -12.64 3.31
N VAL A 136 25.61 -12.19 4.20
CA VAL A 136 25.37 -12.19 5.66
C VAL A 136 24.23 -11.23 6.02
N SER A 137 24.16 -10.07 5.37
CA SER A 137 23.07 -9.12 5.59
C SER A 137 21.73 -9.63 5.05
N ALA A 138 21.70 -10.37 3.93
CA ALA A 138 20.48 -11.02 3.43
C ALA A 138 19.94 -12.06 4.43
N MET A 139 20.84 -12.85 5.04
CA MET A 139 20.46 -13.80 6.10
C MET A 139 19.98 -13.09 7.37
N ALA A 140 20.68 -12.03 7.81
CA ALA A 140 20.25 -11.24 8.95
C ALA A 140 18.89 -10.58 8.70
N GLY A 141 18.66 -10.06 7.50
CA GLY A 141 17.37 -9.50 7.09
C GLY A 141 16.27 -10.56 7.03
N ALA A 142 16.55 -11.79 6.58
CA ALA A 142 15.60 -12.90 6.66
C ALA A 142 15.19 -13.20 8.11
N CYS A 143 16.14 -13.19 9.05
CA CYS A 143 15.84 -13.31 10.48
C CYS A 143 15.00 -12.13 11.01
N THR A 144 15.24 -10.92 10.51
CA THR A 144 14.40 -9.75 10.85
C THR A 144 12.98 -9.92 10.33
N VAL A 145 12.77 -10.41 9.11
CA VAL A 145 11.42 -10.70 8.58
C VAL A 145 10.68 -11.68 9.47
N VAL A 146 11.34 -12.76 9.93
CA VAL A 146 10.75 -13.70 10.88
C VAL A 146 10.43 -13.04 12.21
N ARG A 147 11.32 -12.16 12.71
CA ARG A 147 11.08 -11.39 13.94
C ARG A 147 9.88 -10.46 13.80
N ASP A 148 9.73 -9.75 12.68
CA ASP A 148 8.60 -8.85 12.44
C ASP A 148 7.28 -9.62 12.41
N VAL A 149 7.26 -10.79 11.78
CA VAL A 149 6.10 -11.71 11.82
C VAL A 149 5.81 -12.18 13.25
N THR A 150 6.85 -12.47 14.02
CA THR A 150 6.75 -12.86 15.42
C THR A 150 6.13 -11.75 16.26
N ASP A 151 6.66 -10.53 16.15
CA ASP A 151 6.18 -9.36 16.89
C ASP A 151 4.73 -9.03 16.53
N PHE A 152 4.36 -9.15 15.25
CA PHE A 152 2.97 -8.99 14.81
C PHE A 152 2.03 -10.01 15.47
N CYS A 153 2.40 -11.30 15.46
CA CYS A 153 1.61 -12.35 16.08
C CYS A 153 1.54 -12.20 17.60
N PHE A 154 2.61 -11.80 18.28
CA PHE A 154 2.61 -11.67 19.75
C PHE A 154 1.97 -10.38 20.27
N HIS A 155 2.05 -9.27 19.53
CA HIS A 155 1.63 -7.98 20.05
C HIS A 155 0.44 -7.41 19.30
N SER A 156 0.53 -7.25 17.98
CA SER A 156 -0.54 -6.62 17.20
C SER A 156 -1.83 -7.43 17.23
N TYR A 157 -1.71 -8.76 17.11
CA TYR A 157 -2.88 -9.63 17.18
C TYR A 157 -3.57 -9.55 18.54
N PHE A 158 -2.84 -9.74 19.65
CA PHE A 158 -3.45 -9.75 20.98
C PHE A 158 -4.04 -8.38 21.32
N SER A 159 -3.35 -7.27 20.98
CA SER A 159 -3.88 -5.92 21.16
C SER A 159 -5.21 -5.72 20.43
N PHE A 160 -5.32 -6.17 19.18
CA PHE A 160 -6.58 -6.08 18.42
C PHE A 160 -7.71 -6.89 19.08
N MET A 161 -7.38 -8.04 19.65
CA MET A 161 -8.35 -8.90 20.33
C MET A 161 -8.76 -8.35 21.70
N ASP A 162 -7.86 -7.67 22.39
CA ASP A 162 -8.13 -6.96 23.65
C ASP A 162 -9.07 -5.77 23.39
N ASP A 163 -8.81 -5.00 22.33
CA ASP A 163 -9.68 -3.90 21.89
C ASP A 163 -11.11 -4.38 21.57
N LEU A 164 -11.28 -5.64 21.15
CA LEU A 164 -12.61 -6.24 20.92
C LEU A 164 -13.34 -6.61 22.22
N ILE A 165 -12.62 -6.91 23.30
CA ILE A 165 -13.18 -7.18 24.62
C ILE A 165 -13.53 -5.89 25.35
N ASP A 166 -12.76 -4.82 25.10
CA ASP A 166 -12.93 -3.54 25.80
C ASP A 166 -14.36 -3.01 25.68
N LYS A 167 -14.90 -2.62 26.85
CA LYS A 167 -16.28 -2.16 27.00
C LYS A 167 -16.53 -0.95 26.11
N MET A 168 -17.70 -0.95 25.45
CA MET A 168 -18.18 0.27 24.78
C MET A 168 -18.29 1.38 25.82
N GLY A 169 -17.85 2.59 25.46
CA GLY A 169 -18.02 3.74 26.36
C GLY A 169 -19.49 3.97 26.65
N ASP A 170 -19.81 4.62 27.77
CA ASP A 170 -21.19 4.89 28.23
C ASP A 170 -22.10 5.63 27.21
N ASN A 171 -21.54 6.09 26.08
CA ASN A 171 -22.20 6.82 25.01
C ASN A 171 -22.45 6.00 23.72
N GLU A 172 -22.06 4.72 23.65
CA GLU A 172 -22.28 3.86 22.46
C GLU A 172 -23.59 3.05 22.62
N GLU A 173 -24.60 3.45 21.84
CA GLU A 173 -25.95 2.90 21.82
C GLU A 173 -26.00 1.47 21.28
N ALA A 174 -26.37 0.53 22.16
CA ALA A 174 -26.78 -0.86 21.91
C ALA A 174 -25.74 -1.82 21.27
N PRO A 175 -25.68 -3.09 21.72
CA PRO A 175 -24.85 -4.11 21.07
C PRO A 175 -25.25 -4.26 19.58
N LEU A 176 -24.30 -4.65 18.73
CA LEU A 176 -24.54 -4.96 17.31
C LEU A 176 -25.55 -6.10 17.18
N ASP A 177 -26.83 -5.74 17.10
CA ASP A 177 -27.94 -6.65 16.89
C ASP A 177 -28.12 -6.91 15.39
N ILE A 178 -27.45 -7.94 14.92
CA ILE A 178 -27.56 -8.42 13.54
C ILE A 178 -28.87 -9.20 13.38
N LYS A 179 -29.76 -8.72 12.49
CA LYS A 179 -31.01 -9.41 12.15
C LYS A 179 -30.72 -10.66 11.32
N LEU A 180 -30.77 -11.81 11.99
CA LEU A 180 -30.52 -13.14 11.40
C LEU A 180 -31.38 -13.44 10.16
N SER A 181 -32.57 -12.83 10.05
CA SER A 181 -33.49 -13.02 8.92
C SER A 181 -32.93 -12.53 7.57
N TYR A 182 -31.98 -11.60 7.57
CA TYR A 182 -31.35 -11.10 6.33
C TYR A 182 -30.10 -11.89 5.92
N LEU A 183 -29.59 -12.75 6.80
CA LEU A 183 -28.33 -13.47 6.60
C LEU A 183 -28.38 -14.54 5.50
N PRO A 184 -29.47 -15.33 5.36
CA PRO A 184 -29.61 -16.24 4.23
C PRO A 184 -29.60 -15.51 2.89
N ARG A 185 -30.22 -14.32 2.83
CA ARG A 185 -30.25 -13.51 1.60
C ARG A 185 -28.86 -13.00 1.24
N SER A 186 -28.08 -12.51 2.21
CA SER A 186 -26.71 -12.08 1.96
C SER A 186 -25.79 -13.23 1.56
N MET A 187 -26.00 -14.42 2.12
CA MET A 187 -25.23 -15.61 1.77
C MET A 187 -25.50 -16.03 0.32
N VAL A 188 -26.75 -16.00 -0.14
CA VAL A 188 -27.09 -16.25 -1.55
C VAL A 188 -26.47 -15.21 -2.47
N VAL A 189 -26.49 -13.92 -2.10
CA VAL A 189 -25.79 -12.88 -2.89
C VAL A 189 -24.30 -13.17 -2.98
N ALA A 190 -23.63 -13.49 -1.86
CA ALA A 190 -22.20 -13.80 -1.88
C ALA A 190 -21.88 -15.03 -2.75
N LEU A 191 -22.71 -16.08 -2.69
CA LEU A 191 -22.55 -17.29 -3.51
C LEU A 191 -22.69 -17.01 -5.02
N ILE A 192 -23.48 -16.01 -5.41
CA ILE A 192 -23.61 -15.58 -6.81
C ILE A 192 -22.49 -14.60 -7.18
N ALA A 193 -22.19 -13.64 -6.31
CA ALA A 193 -21.25 -12.57 -6.59
C ALA A 193 -19.80 -13.04 -6.67
N VAL A 194 -19.35 -13.95 -5.79
CA VAL A 194 -17.98 -14.47 -5.80
C VAL A 194 -17.59 -15.10 -7.15
N PRO A 195 -18.32 -16.09 -7.70
CA PRO A 195 -17.93 -16.68 -8.99
C PRO A 195 -18.02 -15.67 -10.13
N VAL A 196 -19.00 -14.76 -10.12
CA VAL A 196 -19.15 -13.73 -11.16
C VAL A 196 -17.99 -12.73 -11.11
N ASP A 197 -17.66 -12.19 -9.94
CA ASP A 197 -16.56 -11.26 -9.75
C ASP A 197 -15.22 -11.91 -10.09
N VAL A 198 -15.00 -13.17 -9.66
CA VAL A 198 -13.79 -13.94 -10.01
C VAL A 198 -13.64 -14.06 -11.51
N LEU A 199 -14.70 -14.41 -12.24
CA LEU A 199 -14.65 -14.53 -13.69
C LEU A 199 -14.45 -13.17 -14.37
N LEU A 200 -15.22 -12.15 -14.01
CA LEU A 200 -15.22 -10.85 -14.69
C LEU A 200 -13.96 -10.03 -14.39
N ILE A 201 -13.55 -9.92 -13.12
CA ILE A 201 -12.35 -9.17 -12.73
C ILE A 201 -11.11 -9.84 -13.32
N SER A 202 -11.02 -11.17 -13.29
CA SER A 202 -9.90 -11.90 -13.90
C SER A 202 -9.90 -11.75 -15.42
N ALA A 203 -11.06 -11.78 -16.08
CA ALA A 203 -11.14 -11.56 -17.53
C ALA A 203 -10.68 -10.14 -17.92
N VAL A 204 -11.11 -9.11 -17.19
CA VAL A 204 -10.65 -7.72 -17.40
C VAL A 204 -9.15 -7.61 -17.18
N ALA A 205 -8.63 -8.20 -16.11
CA ALA A 205 -7.20 -8.21 -15.81
C ALA A 205 -6.38 -8.91 -16.90
N LEU A 206 -6.82 -10.08 -17.37
CA LEU A 206 -6.18 -10.83 -18.46
C LEU A 206 -6.21 -10.06 -19.78
N TRP A 207 -7.33 -9.41 -20.12
CA TRP A 207 -7.45 -8.61 -21.34
C TRP A 207 -6.54 -7.38 -21.32
N LYS A 208 -6.39 -6.73 -20.15
CA LYS A 208 -5.58 -5.52 -19.99
C LYS A 208 -4.10 -5.79 -19.71
N SER A 209 -3.75 -6.99 -19.29
CA SER A 209 -2.38 -7.38 -18.97
C SER A 209 -1.38 -7.17 -20.12
N PRO A 210 -1.69 -7.51 -21.40
CA PRO A 210 -0.81 -7.18 -22.52
C PRO A 210 -0.57 -5.67 -22.65
N CYS A 211 -1.63 -4.86 -22.51
CA CYS A 211 -1.51 -3.41 -22.55
C CYS A 211 -0.64 -2.86 -21.42
N MET A 212 -0.77 -3.42 -20.21
CA MET A 212 0.07 -3.09 -19.06
C MET A 212 1.53 -3.43 -19.29
N LEU A 213 1.79 -4.59 -19.90
CA LEU A 213 3.13 -5.05 -20.23
C LEU A 213 3.80 -4.10 -21.23
N PHE A 214 3.16 -3.84 -22.37
CA PHE A 214 3.73 -2.98 -23.42
C PHE A 214 3.88 -1.52 -22.98
N LYS A 215 2.86 -0.92 -22.36
CA LYS A 215 2.95 0.47 -21.89
C LYS A 215 3.96 0.64 -20.77
N GLY A 216 4.02 -0.31 -19.84
CA GLY A 216 5.01 -0.27 -18.77
C GLY A 216 6.43 -0.42 -19.29
N TRP A 217 6.68 -1.34 -20.23
CA TRP A 217 7.96 -1.42 -20.91
C TRP A 217 8.32 -0.16 -21.67
N GLN A 218 7.39 0.40 -22.45
CA GLN A 218 7.63 1.66 -23.16
C GLN A 218 8.10 2.75 -22.20
N ARG A 219 7.41 2.94 -21.07
CA ARG A 219 7.77 3.93 -20.05
C ARG A 219 9.11 3.66 -19.40
N LEU A 220 9.38 2.42 -19.01
CA LEU A 220 10.66 2.06 -18.39
C LEU A 220 11.82 2.25 -19.38
N CYS A 221 11.59 1.99 -20.68
CA CYS A 221 12.56 2.28 -21.74
C CYS A 221 12.74 3.80 -21.94
N GLU A 222 11.67 4.59 -21.93
CA GLU A 222 11.74 6.06 -22.01
C GLU A 222 12.50 6.65 -20.81
N ASP A 223 12.25 6.15 -19.59
CA ASP A 223 12.95 6.56 -18.37
C ASP A 223 14.45 6.19 -18.39
N LEU A 224 14.80 5.08 -19.06
CA LEU A 224 16.18 4.67 -19.24
C LEU A 224 16.91 5.58 -20.25
N VAL A 225 16.23 6.03 -21.31
CA VAL A 225 16.78 6.89 -22.36
C VAL A 225 16.80 8.37 -21.96
N GLY A 226 15.86 8.81 -21.12
CA GLY A 226 15.69 10.21 -20.70
C GLY A 226 16.59 10.68 -19.55
N ARG A 227 17.31 9.78 -18.88
CA ARG A 227 18.27 10.14 -17.80
C ARG A 227 19.58 10.67 -18.38
N GLU A 228 19.66 11.98 -18.61
CA GLU A 228 20.90 12.67 -18.97
C GLU A 228 21.53 13.32 -17.72
N GLY A 229 22.64 12.76 -17.20
CA GLY A 229 23.40 13.39 -16.11
C GLY A 229 24.62 12.58 -15.65
N PRO A 230 25.81 13.20 -15.52
CA PRO A 230 27.09 12.51 -15.29
C PRO A 230 27.23 11.81 -13.93
N PHE A 231 26.32 12.05 -12.97
CA PHE A 231 26.30 11.42 -11.65
C PHE A 231 25.13 10.44 -11.45
N LEU A 232 24.15 10.40 -12.37
CA LEU A 232 22.98 9.52 -12.30
C LEU A 232 23.15 8.25 -13.15
N GLU A 233 24.08 8.24 -14.10
CA GLU A 233 24.30 7.15 -15.07
C GLU A 233 24.94 5.89 -14.47
N THR A 234 25.79 5.97 -13.44
CA THR A 234 26.58 4.81 -13.01
C THR A 234 25.87 3.90 -12.01
N VAL A 235 25.00 4.45 -11.16
CA VAL A 235 24.30 3.68 -10.11
C VAL A 235 22.87 3.32 -10.50
N CYS A 236 22.13 4.20 -11.19
CA CYS A 236 20.70 3.98 -11.46
C CYS A 236 20.41 3.17 -12.74
N VAL A 237 21.32 3.15 -13.72
CA VAL A 237 21.11 2.44 -15.00
C VAL A 237 20.96 0.92 -14.81
N PRO A 238 21.76 0.24 -13.97
CA PRO A 238 21.54 -1.18 -13.70
C PRO A 238 20.19 -1.47 -13.02
N PHE A 239 19.74 -0.63 -12.08
CA PHE A 239 18.43 -0.80 -11.44
C PHE A 239 17.27 -0.57 -12.41
N ALA A 240 17.38 0.41 -13.31
CA ALA A 240 16.38 0.63 -14.34
C ALA A 240 16.33 -0.54 -15.35
N GLY A 241 17.49 -1.08 -15.74
CA GLY A 241 17.56 -2.31 -16.54
C GLY A 241 16.92 -3.51 -15.85
N LEU A 242 17.16 -3.68 -14.55
CA LEU A 242 16.54 -4.73 -13.74
C LEU A 242 15.01 -4.57 -13.67
N ALA A 243 14.52 -3.34 -13.50
CA ALA A 243 13.08 -3.06 -13.50
C ALA A 243 12.41 -3.43 -14.84
N ILE A 244 13.07 -3.18 -15.98
CA ILE A 244 12.58 -3.59 -17.31
C ILE A 244 12.45 -5.12 -17.40
N VAL A 245 13.46 -5.85 -16.91
CA VAL A 245 13.48 -7.33 -16.93
C VAL A 245 12.46 -7.92 -15.95
N LEU A 246 12.26 -7.31 -14.78
CA LEU A 246 11.31 -7.77 -13.76
C LEU A 246 9.87 -7.32 -14.02
N TRP A 247 9.64 -6.38 -14.94
CA TRP A 247 8.30 -5.87 -15.24
C TRP A 247 7.27 -6.97 -15.61
N PRO A 248 7.58 -8.00 -16.43
CA PRO A 248 6.66 -9.10 -16.69
C PRO A 248 6.23 -9.85 -15.42
N LEU A 249 7.15 -10.04 -14.46
CA LEU A 249 6.83 -10.66 -13.18
C LEU A 249 5.88 -9.79 -12.37
N ALA A 250 6.06 -8.46 -12.39
CA ALA A 250 5.13 -7.52 -11.75
C ALA A 250 3.72 -7.60 -12.38
N VAL A 251 3.62 -7.73 -13.71
CA VAL A 251 2.34 -7.92 -14.40
C VAL A 251 1.66 -9.24 -14.00
N ILE A 252 2.43 -10.34 -13.92
CA ILE A 252 1.92 -11.64 -13.43
C ILE A 252 1.45 -11.52 -11.97
N GLY A 253 2.23 -10.84 -11.12
CA GLY A 253 1.85 -10.56 -9.74
C GLY A 253 0.54 -9.77 -9.65
N GLY A 254 0.36 -8.75 -10.51
CA GLY A 254 -0.87 -7.99 -10.62
C GLY A 254 -2.07 -8.83 -11.06
N LEU A 255 -1.90 -9.77 -11.99
CA LEU A 255 -2.93 -10.73 -12.39
C LEU A 255 -3.36 -11.63 -11.22
N LEU A 256 -2.38 -12.22 -10.51
CA LEU A 256 -2.65 -13.05 -9.34
C LEU A 256 -3.34 -12.25 -8.24
N ALA A 257 -2.88 -11.04 -7.95
CA ALA A 257 -3.51 -10.15 -6.98
C ALA A 257 -4.96 -9.78 -7.38
N SER A 258 -5.20 -9.55 -8.66
CA SER A 258 -6.55 -9.29 -9.20
C SER A 258 -7.46 -10.50 -9.01
N PHE A 259 -6.97 -11.70 -9.30
CA PHE A 259 -7.67 -12.96 -9.05
C PHE A 259 -8.01 -13.13 -7.55
N PHE A 260 -7.05 -12.94 -6.64
CA PHE A 260 -7.33 -13.09 -5.20
C PHE A 260 -8.25 -11.99 -4.64
N SER A 261 -8.08 -10.74 -5.09
CA SER A 261 -8.93 -9.62 -4.65
C SER A 261 -10.39 -9.77 -5.09
N SER A 262 -10.65 -10.43 -6.22
CA SER A 262 -12.00 -10.65 -6.72
C SER A 262 -12.91 -11.42 -5.75
N PHE A 263 -12.37 -12.37 -4.98
CA PHE A 263 -13.10 -13.07 -3.93
C PHE A 263 -13.60 -12.10 -2.85
N PHE A 264 -12.75 -11.14 -2.44
CA PHE A 264 -13.11 -10.15 -1.42
C PHE A 264 -14.18 -9.19 -1.92
N PHE A 265 -14.15 -8.78 -3.20
CA PHE A 265 -15.22 -7.99 -3.81
C PHE A 265 -16.55 -8.77 -3.78
N GLY A 266 -16.54 -10.05 -4.18
CA GLY A 266 -17.75 -10.89 -4.14
C GLY A 266 -18.31 -11.08 -2.74
N PHE A 267 -17.45 -11.30 -1.72
CA PHE A 267 -17.89 -11.38 -0.33
C PHE A 267 -18.46 -10.03 0.18
N ARG A 268 -17.85 -8.90 -0.22
CA ARG A 268 -18.38 -7.57 0.13
C ARG A 268 -19.75 -7.32 -0.48
N ALA A 269 -20.09 -7.89 -1.63
CA ALA A 269 -21.44 -7.81 -2.19
C ALA A 269 -22.49 -8.41 -1.23
N GLY A 270 -22.18 -9.54 -0.61
CA GLY A 270 -23.01 -10.14 0.43
C GLY A 270 -23.14 -9.25 1.66
N LEU A 271 -22.04 -8.63 2.11
CA LEU A 271 -22.07 -7.68 3.22
C LEU A 271 -22.92 -6.44 2.93
N VAL A 272 -22.86 -5.90 1.70
CA VAL A 272 -23.71 -4.78 1.28
C VAL A 272 -25.18 -5.20 1.24
N ALA A 273 -25.50 -6.39 0.73
CA ALA A 273 -26.85 -6.92 0.75
C ALA A 273 -27.41 -7.04 2.17
N TYR A 274 -26.56 -7.42 3.12
CA TYR A 274 -26.87 -7.49 4.54
C TYR A 274 -27.12 -6.09 5.14
N GLN A 275 -26.19 -5.15 4.94
CA GLN A 275 -26.28 -3.78 5.47
C GLN A 275 -27.52 -3.03 4.96
N GLU A 276 -27.82 -3.15 3.67
CA GLU A 276 -28.95 -2.46 3.04
C GLU A 276 -30.27 -3.25 3.15
N ALA A 277 -30.24 -4.41 3.83
CA ALA A 277 -31.34 -5.37 3.94
C ALA A 277 -32.04 -5.65 2.58
N SER A 278 -31.27 -5.66 1.49
CA SER A 278 -31.78 -5.73 0.12
C SER A 278 -30.88 -6.57 -0.79
N PHE A 279 -31.48 -7.60 -1.40
CA PHE A 279 -30.82 -8.46 -2.36
C PHE A 279 -30.35 -7.69 -3.60
N GLN A 280 -31.18 -6.77 -4.09
CA GLN A 280 -30.88 -5.95 -5.27
C GLN A 280 -29.67 -5.03 -5.06
N MET A 281 -29.49 -4.50 -3.84
CA MET A 281 -28.36 -3.62 -3.52
C MET A 281 -27.04 -4.39 -3.51
N GLY A 282 -27.05 -5.65 -3.07
CA GLY A 282 -25.88 -6.53 -3.18
C GLY A 282 -25.49 -6.83 -4.63
N LEU A 283 -26.47 -7.14 -5.49
CA LEU A 283 -26.23 -7.34 -6.93
C LEU A 283 -25.78 -6.06 -7.63
N ALA A 284 -26.33 -4.90 -7.25
CA ALA A 284 -25.87 -3.62 -7.73
C ALA A 284 -24.40 -3.38 -7.33
N TYR A 285 -24.01 -3.74 -6.09
CA TYR A 285 -22.61 -3.65 -5.67
C TYR A 285 -21.71 -4.53 -6.53
N MET A 286 -22.07 -5.80 -6.76
CA MET A 286 -21.32 -6.72 -7.62
C MET A 286 -21.04 -6.10 -9.00
N ILE A 287 -22.07 -5.60 -9.69
CA ILE A 287 -21.91 -4.93 -11.00
C ILE A 287 -21.02 -3.68 -10.87
N SER A 288 -21.22 -2.89 -9.82
CA SER A 288 -20.42 -1.69 -9.58
C SER A 288 -18.95 -2.00 -9.23
N ALA A 289 -18.67 -3.15 -8.60
CA ALA A 289 -17.33 -3.55 -8.21
C ALA A 289 -16.48 -3.86 -9.45
N VAL A 290 -17.06 -4.56 -10.43
CA VAL A 290 -16.39 -4.78 -11.72
C VAL A 290 -16.16 -3.47 -12.46
N ALA A 291 -17.13 -2.54 -12.44
CA ALA A 291 -16.96 -1.21 -13.03
C ALA A 291 -15.86 -0.39 -12.34
N ILE A 292 -15.78 -0.45 -11.01
CA ILE A 292 -14.73 0.23 -10.22
C ILE A 292 -13.35 -0.37 -10.54
N PHE A 293 -13.25 -1.71 -10.65
CA PHE A 293 -12.01 -2.37 -11.02
C PHE A 293 -11.57 -2.01 -12.45
N ASP A 294 -12.51 -1.97 -13.39
CA ASP A 294 -12.27 -1.55 -14.77
C ASP A 294 -11.83 -0.08 -14.86
N GLU A 295 -12.46 0.83 -14.11
CA GLU A 295 -12.08 2.25 -13.98
C GLU A 295 -10.67 2.37 -13.39
N TYR A 296 -10.38 1.68 -12.29
CA TYR A 296 -9.06 1.67 -11.65
C TYR A 296 -7.96 1.19 -12.59
N THR A 297 -8.20 0.10 -13.32
CA THR A 297 -7.23 -0.43 -14.28
C THR A 297 -7.09 0.45 -15.53
N ASN A 298 -8.16 1.16 -15.95
CA ASN A 298 -8.06 2.17 -17.00
C ASN A 298 -7.18 3.35 -16.56
N ASP A 299 -7.34 3.84 -15.34
CA ASP A 299 -6.53 4.93 -14.78
C ASP A 299 -5.07 4.52 -14.65
N LEU A 300 -4.79 3.32 -14.13
CA LEU A 300 -3.43 2.78 -14.02
C LEU A 300 -2.72 2.74 -15.39
N LEU A 301 -3.48 2.43 -16.45
CA LEU A 301 -3.00 2.33 -17.82
C LEU A 301 -3.11 3.63 -18.61
N TYR A 302 -3.62 4.72 -18.01
CA TYR A 302 -3.89 5.98 -18.70
C TYR A 302 -4.68 5.75 -19.99
N LEU A 303 -5.74 4.95 -19.89
CA LEU A 303 -6.72 4.70 -20.94
C LEU A 303 -7.88 5.72 -20.83
N ARG A 304 -8.94 5.53 -21.62
CA ARG A 304 -10.12 6.40 -21.61
C ARG A 304 -10.70 6.50 -20.20
N GLU A 305 -11.07 7.71 -19.80
CA GLU A 305 -11.71 7.96 -18.50
C GLU A 305 -13.06 7.21 -18.39
N GLY A 306 -13.24 6.53 -17.25
CA GLY A 306 -14.45 5.79 -16.91
C GLY A 306 -14.40 4.30 -17.25
N SER A 307 -15.45 3.58 -16.85
CA SER A 307 -15.66 2.18 -17.20
C SER A 307 -16.65 2.04 -18.34
N CYS A 308 -16.50 1.00 -19.15
CA CYS A 308 -17.50 0.60 -20.13
C CYS A 308 -18.76 -0.03 -19.48
N LEU A 309 -18.69 -0.35 -18.19
CA LEU A 309 -19.75 -1.00 -17.43
C LEU A 309 -20.63 0.03 -16.69
N PRO A 310 -21.93 -0.26 -16.52
CA PRO A 310 -22.81 0.60 -15.74
C PRO A 310 -22.35 0.63 -14.27
N ARG A 311 -22.44 1.80 -13.63
CA ARG A 311 -22.14 1.99 -12.21
C ARG A 311 -23.44 2.20 -11.42
N PRO A 312 -24.19 1.12 -11.10
CA PRO A 312 -25.42 1.25 -10.34
C PRO A 312 -25.11 1.70 -8.90
N LYS A 313 -26.01 2.51 -8.33
CA LYS A 313 -25.94 2.92 -6.93
C LYS A 313 -26.44 1.77 -6.06
N TYR A 314 -25.63 1.39 -5.09
CA TYR A 314 -25.89 0.24 -4.21
C TYR A 314 -26.08 0.64 -2.74
N ARG A 315 -26.12 1.94 -2.43
CA ARG A 315 -26.35 2.48 -1.09
C ARG A 315 -27.54 3.43 -1.09
N ARG A 316 -28.50 3.23 -0.17
CA ARG A 316 -29.74 4.05 -0.14
C ARG A 316 -29.47 5.53 0.14
N ALA A 317 -28.47 5.84 0.97
CA ALA A 317 -28.08 7.23 1.25
C ALA A 317 -27.69 8.01 -0.02
N ASP A 318 -27.05 7.35 -1.00
CA ASP A 318 -26.62 7.95 -2.26
C ASP A 318 -27.79 8.14 -3.24
N ILE A 319 -28.86 7.35 -3.09
CA ILE A 319 -30.11 7.45 -3.85
C ILE A 319 -30.99 8.57 -3.26
N MET A 320 -31.12 8.63 -1.93
CA MET A 320 -31.93 9.64 -1.25
C MET A 320 -31.37 11.05 -1.45
N ARG A 321 -30.04 11.24 -1.39
CA ARG A 321 -29.41 12.55 -1.68
C ARG A 321 -29.75 13.07 -3.07
N GLU A 322 -29.93 12.21 -4.06
CA GLU A 322 -30.26 12.62 -5.43
C GLU A 322 -31.74 12.94 -5.59
N CYS A 323 -32.64 12.13 -5.00
CA CYS A 323 -34.07 12.46 -4.95
C CYS A 323 -34.36 13.79 -4.24
N GLU A 324 -33.58 14.15 -3.21
CA GLU A 324 -33.67 15.48 -2.56
C GLU A 324 -33.11 16.61 -3.43
N THR A 325 -32.26 16.31 -4.40
CA THR A 325 -31.70 17.30 -5.34
C THR A 325 -32.61 17.52 -6.56
N GLU A 326 -33.50 16.57 -6.86
CA GLU A 326 -34.39 16.55 -8.05
C GLU A 326 -35.87 16.94 -7.77
N PRO A 327 -36.15 18.08 -7.10
CA PRO A 327 -37.34 18.85 -7.50
C PRO A 327 -37.19 20.38 -7.45
N ALA A 328 -36.02 20.97 -7.72
CA ALA A 328 -35.85 22.43 -7.67
C ALA A 328 -35.00 23.09 -8.78
N GLU A 329 -34.59 22.38 -9.84
CA GLU A 329 -33.71 22.94 -10.88
C GLU A 329 -34.39 23.25 -12.24
N ARG A 330 -35.72 23.41 -12.28
CA ARG A 330 -36.40 23.86 -13.53
C ARG A 330 -36.75 25.33 -13.62
N GLN A 331 -36.48 26.16 -12.61
CA GLN A 331 -36.68 27.60 -12.72
C GLN A 331 -35.66 28.36 -11.85
N GLN A 332 -34.53 28.77 -12.43
CA GLN A 332 -34.03 30.15 -12.35
C GLN A 332 -32.65 30.25 -13.00
N THR A 333 -32.66 30.94 -14.13
CA THR A 333 -31.52 31.57 -14.78
C THR A 333 -30.78 32.51 -13.82
N GLY A 334 -29.44 32.41 -13.80
CA GLY A 334 -28.54 33.49 -13.43
C GLY A 334 -28.25 33.66 -11.94
N HIS A 335 -27.22 32.96 -11.44
CA HIS A 335 -26.07 33.55 -10.74
C HIS A 335 -25.18 32.45 -10.16
N HIS A 336 -23.88 32.55 -10.44
CA HIS A 336 -22.83 31.66 -9.96
C HIS A 336 -22.90 31.38 -8.45
N LYS A 337 -23.18 30.13 -8.08
CA LYS A 337 -22.69 29.51 -6.84
C LYS A 337 -22.22 28.10 -7.16
N HIS A 338 -20.91 27.89 -7.12
CA HIS A 338 -20.29 26.56 -7.13
C HIS A 338 -20.78 25.77 -5.91
N ARG A 339 -21.81 24.94 -6.08
CA ARG A 339 -22.25 23.96 -5.08
C ARG A 339 -21.48 22.66 -5.32
N ARG A 340 -20.64 22.30 -4.33
CA ARG A 340 -19.74 21.15 -4.35
C ARG A 340 -20.53 19.84 -4.25
N THR A 341 -20.69 19.15 -5.37
CA THR A 341 -20.94 17.70 -5.42
C THR A 341 -19.58 17.00 -5.27
N LEU A 342 -19.37 16.18 -4.23
CA LEU A 342 -18.19 15.30 -4.12
C LEU A 342 -18.34 14.12 -5.11
N PRO A 343 -17.52 14.01 -6.17
CA PRO A 343 -17.36 12.78 -6.93
C PRO A 343 -16.20 12.03 -6.27
N ARG A 344 -16.51 11.16 -5.30
CA ARG A 344 -15.53 10.47 -4.42
C ARG A 344 -14.57 9.49 -5.13
N SER A 345 -14.61 9.32 -6.46
CA SER A 345 -13.59 8.54 -7.19
C SER A 345 -12.60 9.35 -8.02
N LYS A 346 -12.93 10.59 -8.44
CA LYS A 346 -12.08 11.36 -9.36
C LYS A 346 -10.95 12.15 -8.68
N THR A 347 -10.99 12.35 -7.35
CA THR A 347 -10.04 13.25 -6.69
C THR A 347 -8.81 12.59 -6.09
N PHE A 348 -8.79 11.32 -5.67
CA PHE A 348 -7.62 10.83 -4.92
C PHE A 348 -6.35 10.78 -5.78
N MET A 349 -6.37 10.04 -6.90
CA MET A 349 -5.19 9.93 -7.77
C MET A 349 -4.85 11.25 -8.47
N GLN A 350 -5.83 12.04 -8.91
CA GLN A 350 -5.58 13.37 -9.48
C GLN A 350 -5.11 14.41 -8.44
N THR A 351 -5.53 14.32 -7.18
CA THR A 351 -5.06 15.20 -6.08
C THR A 351 -3.65 14.77 -5.66
N VAL A 352 -3.37 13.47 -5.61
CA VAL A 352 -2.03 12.90 -5.38
C VAL A 352 -1.08 13.21 -6.54
N GLN A 353 -1.55 13.23 -7.78
CA GLN A 353 -0.75 13.62 -8.96
C GLN A 353 -0.58 15.14 -9.07
N ARG A 354 -1.56 15.96 -8.64
CA ARG A 354 -1.44 17.43 -8.55
C ARG A 354 -0.50 17.86 -7.44
N LEU A 355 -0.44 17.10 -6.36
CA LEU A 355 0.59 17.20 -5.35
C LEU A 355 1.89 16.69 -5.96
N ARG A 356 2.78 17.56 -6.44
CA ARG A 356 4.12 17.08 -6.78
C ARG A 356 4.72 16.50 -5.49
N PRO A 357 5.03 15.20 -5.41
CA PRO A 357 5.52 14.58 -4.17
C PRO A 357 6.73 15.33 -3.60
N ILE A 358 7.53 15.91 -4.49
CA ILE A 358 8.68 16.76 -4.15
C ILE A 358 8.30 18.00 -3.34
N GLN A 359 7.11 18.59 -3.54
CA GLN A 359 6.63 19.74 -2.78
C GLN A 359 6.18 19.33 -1.38
N ILE A 360 5.66 18.12 -1.19
CA ILE A 360 5.32 17.59 0.13
C ILE A 360 6.61 17.35 0.93
N TRP A 361 7.61 16.73 0.29
CA TRP A 361 8.92 16.52 0.91
C TRP A 361 9.61 17.83 1.26
N ASP A 362 9.62 18.82 0.35
CA ASP A 362 10.19 20.14 0.62
C ASP A 362 9.49 20.82 1.82
N TRP A 363 8.16 20.73 1.91
CA TRP A 363 7.41 21.20 3.08
C TRP A 363 7.74 20.45 4.37
N PHE A 364 7.87 19.13 4.29
CA PHE A 364 8.20 18.29 5.44
C PHE A 364 9.59 18.61 5.98
N PHE A 365 10.59 18.76 5.10
CA PHE A 365 11.95 19.12 5.49
C PHE A 365 12.01 20.53 6.08
N ARG A 366 11.30 21.50 5.51
CA ARG A 366 11.19 22.86 6.10
C ARG A 366 10.52 22.83 7.47
N SER A 367 9.50 21.99 7.66
CA SER A 367 8.88 21.84 8.97
C SER A 367 9.82 21.19 9.99
N CYS A 368 10.61 20.19 9.58
CA CYS A 368 11.65 19.59 10.41
C CYS A 368 12.73 20.61 10.78
N GLU A 369 13.13 21.48 9.84
CA GLU A 369 14.10 22.55 10.11
C GLU A 369 13.57 23.54 11.16
N LEU A 370 12.34 24.02 11.00
CA LEU A 370 11.73 24.99 11.92
C LEU A 370 11.53 24.40 13.32
N ASN A 371 10.93 23.22 13.40
CA ASN A 371 10.74 22.54 14.69
C ASN A 371 12.08 22.13 15.31
N GLY A 372 13.07 21.77 14.49
CA GLY A 372 14.43 21.50 14.92
C GLY A 372 15.09 22.73 15.55
N ARG A 373 14.93 23.92 14.95
CA ARG A 373 15.40 25.20 15.52
C ARG A 373 14.72 25.52 16.85
N ILE A 374 13.42 25.27 16.98
CA ILE A 374 12.68 25.47 18.24
C ILE A 374 13.19 24.51 19.31
N LEU A 375 13.29 23.21 19.01
CA LEU A 375 13.78 22.20 19.95
C LEU A 375 15.25 22.41 20.34
N LEU A 376 16.05 23.02 19.46
CA LEU A 376 17.41 23.45 19.77
C LEU A 376 17.40 24.67 20.70
N SER A 377 16.50 25.63 20.49
CA SER A 377 16.35 26.79 21.39
C SER A 377 15.82 26.41 22.78
N GLU A 378 15.04 25.34 22.87
CA GLU A 378 14.53 24.76 24.12
C GLU A 378 15.53 23.82 24.83
N GLY A 379 16.72 23.62 24.24
CA GLY A 379 17.78 22.76 24.80
C GLY A 379 17.51 21.25 24.70
N LEU A 380 16.46 20.83 23.98
CA LEU A 380 16.09 19.43 23.79
C LEU A 380 16.97 18.73 22.74
N ILE A 381 17.52 19.50 21.80
CA ILE A 381 18.56 19.08 20.85
C ILE A 381 19.85 19.84 21.20
N THR A 382 20.91 19.12 21.57
CA THR A 382 22.21 19.71 21.90
C THR A 382 23.15 19.76 20.69
N ALA A 383 24.14 20.65 20.72
CA ALA A 383 25.17 20.75 19.68
C ALA A 383 25.96 19.45 19.48
N GLN A 384 26.14 18.66 20.54
CA GLN A 384 26.75 17.33 20.50
C GLN A 384 25.92 16.32 19.68
N ASP A 385 24.59 16.40 19.75
CA ASP A 385 23.72 15.52 18.96
C ASP A 385 23.84 15.81 17.46
N MET A 386 24.10 17.07 17.08
CA MET A 386 24.35 17.49 15.70
C MET A 386 25.74 17.05 15.22
N GLU A 387 26.77 17.22 16.03
CA GLU A 387 28.13 16.80 15.70
C GLU A 387 28.22 15.28 15.53
N GLN A 388 27.53 14.51 16.38
CA GLN A 388 27.40 13.06 16.26
C GLN A 388 26.70 12.64 14.96
N TYR A 389 25.67 13.39 14.53
CA TYR A 389 24.99 13.12 13.27
C TYR A 389 25.90 13.41 12.06
N ILE A 390 26.67 14.50 12.09
CA ILE A 390 27.58 14.89 11.00
C ILE A 390 28.74 13.89 10.86
N THR A 391 29.28 13.40 11.97
CA THR A 391 30.44 12.49 11.97
C THR A 391 30.07 11.04 11.67
N ASN A 392 28.97 10.53 12.23
CA ASN A 392 28.59 9.11 12.13
C ASN A 392 27.37 8.85 11.23
N GLY A 393 26.73 9.90 10.70
CA GLY A 393 25.53 9.80 9.87
C GLY A 393 24.28 9.28 10.59
N LYS A 394 24.34 9.05 11.91
CA LYS A 394 23.28 8.38 12.69
C LYS A 394 23.10 9.04 14.05
N CYS A 395 21.90 9.61 14.27
CA CYS A 395 21.49 10.15 15.56
C CYS A 395 19.98 9.93 15.75
N LYS A 396 19.60 9.04 16.66
CA LYS A 396 18.20 8.63 16.89
C LYS A 396 17.25 9.81 17.19
N LYS A 397 17.76 10.90 17.78
CA LYS A 397 16.98 12.11 18.05
C LYS A 397 16.65 12.90 16.77
N LEU A 398 17.63 13.08 15.89
CA LEU A 398 17.48 13.86 14.66
C LEU A 398 16.86 13.05 13.53
N ASP A 399 17.20 11.76 13.44
CA ASP A 399 16.84 10.88 12.34
C ASP A 399 15.41 10.32 12.47
N THR A 400 14.98 9.98 13.69
CA THR A 400 13.67 9.36 13.92
C THR A 400 12.73 10.25 14.73
N LYS A 401 13.20 10.82 15.85
CA LYS A 401 12.30 11.53 16.79
C LYS A 401 11.81 12.88 16.25
N LEU A 402 12.68 13.66 15.61
CA LEU A 402 12.31 14.97 15.06
C LEU A 402 11.28 14.85 13.91
N PRO A 403 11.48 13.99 12.90
CA PRO A 403 10.45 13.69 11.90
C PRO A 403 9.11 13.26 12.51
N CYS A 404 9.12 12.31 13.45
CA CYS A 404 7.91 11.83 14.12
C CYS A 404 7.19 12.93 14.90
N TRP A 405 7.93 13.81 15.59
CA TRP A 405 7.37 14.95 16.30
C TRP A 405 6.67 15.93 15.36
N CYS A 406 7.27 16.19 14.19
CA CYS A 406 6.69 17.08 13.18
C CYS A 406 5.37 16.52 12.61
N ILE A 407 5.33 15.21 12.32
CA ILE A 407 4.11 14.54 11.84
C ILE A 407 3.03 14.58 12.91
N PHE A 408 3.38 14.26 14.15
CA PHE A 408 2.44 14.28 15.27
C PHE A 408 1.83 15.68 15.50
N GLN A 409 2.65 16.73 15.45
CA GLN A 409 2.17 18.11 15.56
C GLN A 409 1.23 18.50 14.40
N CYS A 410 1.51 18.02 13.18
CA CYS A 410 0.61 18.25 12.05
C CYS A 410 -0.75 17.56 12.24
N LEU A 411 -0.74 16.31 12.72
CA LEU A 411 -1.96 15.55 13.01
C LEU A 411 -2.80 16.20 14.12
N LEU A 412 -2.17 16.60 15.22
CA LEU A 412 -2.82 17.30 16.33
C LEU A 412 -3.47 18.61 15.89
N ARG A 413 -2.77 19.41 15.07
CA ARG A 413 -3.32 20.67 14.56
C ARG A 413 -4.48 20.43 13.60
N SER A 414 -4.39 19.40 12.77
CA SER A 414 -5.46 19.03 11.84
C SER A 414 -6.72 18.60 12.61
N ALA A 415 -6.56 17.79 13.66
CA ALA A 415 -7.63 17.36 14.55
C ALA A 415 -8.28 18.55 15.28
N ASN A 416 -7.47 19.48 15.81
CA ASN A 416 -7.99 20.69 16.47
C ASN A 416 -8.69 21.67 15.52
N SER A 417 -8.40 21.61 14.22
CA SER A 417 -9.01 22.47 13.21
C SER A 417 -10.26 21.89 12.53
N ASP A 418 -10.70 20.70 12.96
CA ASP A 418 -11.88 19.99 12.44
C ASP A 418 -11.90 19.91 10.90
N SER A 419 -10.72 19.76 10.31
CA SER A 419 -10.53 19.78 8.87
C SER A 419 -10.64 18.37 8.28
N ASP A 420 -11.34 18.24 7.15
CA ASP A 420 -11.47 16.97 6.42
C ASP A 420 -10.13 16.39 5.90
N GLY A 421 -9.01 17.10 6.04
CA GLY A 421 -7.66 16.73 5.59
C GLY A 421 -6.53 17.13 6.56
N LEU A 422 -5.29 16.92 6.15
CA LEU A 422 -4.08 17.28 6.90
C LEU A 422 -3.76 18.76 6.66
N VAL A 423 -3.79 19.56 7.73
CA VAL A 423 -3.44 20.98 7.69
C VAL A 423 -1.93 21.12 7.77
N ILE A 424 -1.34 21.51 6.64
CA ILE A 424 0.10 21.75 6.52
C ILE A 424 0.29 23.26 6.31
N CYS A 425 0.34 24.06 7.38
CA CYS A 425 0.91 25.42 7.28
C CYS A 425 1.34 26.09 8.59
N MET A 426 2.25 27.04 8.38
CA MET A 426 3.24 27.66 9.27
C MET A 426 2.72 28.83 10.12
N TRP A 427 3.43 29.09 11.22
CA TRP A 427 3.31 30.19 12.20
C TRP A 427 3.42 31.64 11.66
N PHE A 428 3.15 31.92 10.38
CA PHE A 428 3.41 33.24 9.77
C PHE A 428 2.20 34.18 9.69
N CYS A 429 1.21 34.03 10.56
CA CYS A 429 0.01 34.88 10.55
C CYS A 429 -0.15 35.67 11.86
N THR A 430 0.83 36.51 12.17
CA THR A 430 0.65 37.60 13.15
C THR A 430 1.06 38.98 12.64
N GLN A 431 1.41 39.17 11.36
CA GLN A 431 1.72 40.54 10.92
C GLN A 431 1.38 41.03 9.52
N HIS A 432 0.94 40.24 8.53
CA HIS A 432 0.49 40.86 7.28
C HIS A 432 -0.68 40.12 6.62
N HIS A 433 -1.70 40.91 6.28
CA HIS A 433 -2.92 40.52 5.60
C HIS A 433 -2.66 39.82 4.25
N HIS A 434 -3.46 38.78 3.99
CA HIS A 434 -3.68 38.05 2.74
C HIS A 434 -2.64 36.99 2.30
N CYS A 435 -2.92 35.71 2.62
CA CYS A 435 -2.51 34.55 1.83
C CYS A 435 -3.56 33.41 1.95
N PRO A 436 -3.80 32.61 0.89
CA PRO A 436 -4.85 31.58 0.88
C PRO A 436 -4.40 30.28 1.58
N CYS A 437 -5.13 29.87 2.61
CA CYS A 437 -4.99 28.55 3.24
C CYS A 437 -5.35 27.44 2.24
N SER A 438 -4.46 26.46 2.03
CA SER A 438 -4.75 25.25 1.25
C SER A 438 -4.88 24.05 2.19
N ILE A 439 -6.07 23.44 2.22
CA ILE A 439 -6.37 22.20 2.96
C ILE A 439 -5.95 21.02 2.06
N PHE A 440 -5.11 20.12 2.57
CA PHE A 440 -4.67 18.94 1.81
C PHE A 440 -5.12 17.64 2.48
N LEU A 441 -6.05 16.90 1.86
CA LEU A 441 -6.36 15.54 2.30
C LEU A 441 -5.18 14.61 2.00
N PHE A 442 -4.59 14.00 3.04
CA PHE A 442 -3.66 12.89 2.90
C PHE A 442 -4.23 11.68 3.63
N SER A 443 -4.50 10.59 2.89
CA SER A 443 -4.76 9.28 3.49
C SER A 443 -3.45 8.48 3.41
N LEU A 444 -3.01 7.95 4.54
CA LEU A 444 -1.71 7.31 4.77
C LEU A 444 -1.52 5.96 4.05
N THR A 445 -2.26 5.69 2.97
CA THR A 445 -2.33 4.37 2.33
C THR A 445 -1.37 4.20 1.14
N CYS A 446 -0.53 5.20 0.83
CA CYS A 446 0.44 5.10 -0.28
C CYS A 446 1.90 4.87 0.16
N PHE A 447 2.15 4.59 1.43
CA PHE A 447 3.47 4.19 1.92
C PHE A 447 3.32 2.94 2.80
N LEU A 448 3.10 1.81 2.15
CA LEU A 448 3.47 0.47 2.61
C LEU A 448 3.57 -0.45 1.39
#